data_AF-A0A5K1GA03-F1
#
_entry.id   AF-A0A5K1GA03-F1
#
_cell.length_a   1.000
_cell.length_b   1.000
_cell.length_c   1.000
_cell.angle_alpha   90.00
_cell.angle_beta   90.00
_cell.angle_gamma   90.00
#
_symmetry.space_group_name_H-M   'P 1'
#
loop_
_entity.id
_entity.type
_entity.pdbx_description
1 polymer ?
#
loop_
_entity_poly.entity_id
_entity_poly.type
_entity_poly.pdbx_seq_one_letter_code
_entity_poly.pdbx_strand_id
1 'polypeptide(L)' 'TLYNYGARKVALIGVGPVGCSPSELSRYSADGVTCVERINSAVQLFNNRLISVVDHFNTNFAGAHFIY' A
#
# COMPACT_ATOMS: atom_id res chain seq x y z
N THR A 1 14.14 -11.67 -7.15
CA THR A 1 13.62 -10.63 -6.25
C THR A 1 14.78 -9.79 -5.73
N LEU A 2 14.53 -8.59 -5.18
CA LEU A 2 15.60 -7.72 -4.63
C LEU A 2 16.46 -8.43 -3.56
N TYR A 3 15.85 -9.32 -2.77
CA TYR A 3 16.55 -10.13 -1.78
C TYR A 3 17.67 -11.00 -2.39
N ASN A 4 17.44 -11.61 -3.55
CA ASN A 4 18.43 -12.43 -4.26
C ASN A 4 19.62 -11.61 -4.78
N TYR A 5 19.44 -10.29 -4.92
CA TYR A 5 20.48 -9.34 -5.31
C TYR A 5 21.11 -8.62 -4.10
N GLY A 6 20.87 -9.10 -2.88
CA GLY A 6 21.54 -8.60 -1.67
C GLY A 6 20.78 -7.50 -0.91
N ALA A 7 19.55 -7.15 -1.28
CA ALA A 7 18.75 -6.25 -0.45
C ALA A 7 18.48 -6.89 0.93
N ARG A 8 18.78 -6.15 2.00
CA ARG A 8 18.59 -6.59 3.40
C ARG A 8 17.79 -5.60 4.25
N LYS A 9 17.50 -4.40 3.72
CA LYS A 9 16.66 -3.40 4.37
C LYS A 9 15.71 -2.87 3.32
N VAL A 10 14.40 -3.05 3.53
CA VAL A 10 13.38 -2.71 2.54
C VAL A 10 12.19 -2.05 3.25
N ALA A 11 11.80 -0.87 2.77
CA ALA A 11 10.60 -0.18 3.23
C ALA A 11 9.44 -0.44 2.25
N LEU A 12 8.30 -0.87 2.77
CA LEU A 12 7.06 -1.07 2.02
C LEU A 12 6.14 0.09 2.37
N ILE A 13 5.93 1.00 1.42
CA ILE A 13 5.15 2.21 1.66
C ILE A 13 3.69 1.93 1.32
N GLY A 14 2.79 2.26 2.26
CA GLY A 14 1.35 2.20 2.04
C GLY A 14 0.87 3.15 0.95
N VAL A 15 -0.30 2.85 0.41
CA VAL A 15 -0.94 3.69 -0.61
C VAL A 15 -1.78 4.76 0.07
N GLY A 16 -1.63 6.01 -0.36
CA GLY A 16 -2.45 7.14 0.09
C GLY A 16 -3.92 7.04 -0.40
N PRO A 17 -4.81 7.92 0.04
CA PRO A 17 -6.25 7.85 -0.29
C PRO A 17 -6.51 8.19 -1.77
N VAL A 18 -6.36 7.20 -2.66
CA VAL A 18 -6.51 7.36 -4.12
C VAL A 18 -7.89 7.89 -4.51
N GLY A 19 -8.93 7.54 -3.76
CA GLY A 19 -10.29 8.03 -3.99
C GLY A 19 -10.44 9.54 -3.81
N CYS A 20 -9.46 10.20 -3.20
CA CYS A 20 -9.38 11.66 -3.07
C CYS A 20 -8.49 12.33 -4.14
N SER A 21 -7.89 11.56 -5.05
CA SER A 21 -7.03 12.15 -6.08
C SER A 21 -7.86 12.94 -7.10
N PRO A 22 -7.30 13.99 -7.74
CA PRO A 22 -8.05 14.84 -8.67
C PRO A 22 -8.69 14.05 -9.82
N SER A 23 -8.03 13.00 -10.32
CA SER A 23 -8.58 12.15 -11.37
C SER A 23 -9.82 11.40 -10.92
N GLU A 24 -9.81 10.83 -9.72
CA GLU A 24 -10.94 10.07 -9.19
C GLU A 24 -12.10 10.99 -8.80
N LEU A 25 -11.82 12.15 -8.21
CA LEU A 25 -12.81 13.17 -7.93
C LEU A 25 -13.51 13.63 -9.22
N SER A 26 -12.73 13.94 -10.27
CA SER A 26 -13.30 14.41 -11.55
C SER A 26 -14.19 13.37 -12.25
N ARG A 27 -13.95 12.08 -12.00
CA ARG A 27 -14.63 10.98 -12.71
C ARG A 27 -15.81 10.41 -11.96
N TYR A 28 -15.72 10.36 -10.63
CA TYR A 28 -16.62 9.54 -9.82
C TYR A 28 -17.24 10.30 -8.64
N SER A 29 -16.76 11.50 -8.30
CA SER A 29 -17.35 12.32 -7.24
C SER A 29 -18.46 13.21 -7.80
N ALA A 30 -19.64 13.17 -7.18
CA ALA A 30 -20.80 13.94 -7.64
C ALA A 30 -20.65 15.45 -7.38
N ASP A 31 -19.94 15.83 -6.31
CA ASP A 31 -19.69 17.21 -5.91
C ASP A 31 -18.25 17.68 -6.23
N GLY A 32 -17.43 16.78 -6.78
CA GLY A 32 -16.03 17.03 -7.12
C GLY A 32 -15.09 17.16 -5.92
N VAL A 33 -15.58 16.92 -4.69
CA VAL A 33 -14.80 17.09 -3.44
C VAL A 33 -14.89 15.89 -2.50
N THR A 34 -16.01 15.17 -2.50
CA THR A 34 -16.21 13.97 -1.68
C THR A 34 -15.40 12.82 -2.27
N CYS A 35 -14.52 12.22 -1.46
CA CYS A 35 -13.69 11.12 -1.89
C CYS A 35 -14.50 9.88 -2.25
N VAL A 36 -13.99 9.12 -3.22
CA VAL A 36 -14.64 7.90 -3.71
C VAL A 36 -14.35 6.74 -2.75
N GLU A 37 -15.28 6.50 -1.81
CA GLU A 37 -15.07 5.53 -0.73
C GLU A 37 -14.82 4.09 -1.17
N ARG A 38 -15.42 3.66 -2.29
CA ARG A 38 -15.12 2.34 -2.85
C ARG A 38 -13.62 2.16 -3.14
N ILE A 39 -12.96 3.22 -3.61
CA ILE A 39 -11.53 3.20 -3.94
C ILE A 39 -10.71 3.24 -2.65
N ASN A 40 -11.06 4.13 -1.72
CA ASN A 40 -10.37 4.22 -0.42
C ASN A 40 -10.49 2.93 0.39
N SER A 41 -11.63 2.24 0.34
CA SER A 41 -11.82 0.93 0.98
C SER A 41 -10.87 -0.13 0.40
N ALA A 42 -10.67 -0.13 -0.91
CA ALA A 42 -9.72 -1.03 -1.57
C ALA A 42 -8.26 -0.72 -1.17
N VAL A 43 -7.91 0.57 -1.07
CA VAL A 43 -6.61 1.03 -0.55
C VAL A 43 -6.39 0.57 0.90
N GLN A 44 -7.39 0.73 1.76
CA GLN A 44 -7.30 0.27 3.16
C GLN A 44 -7.11 -1.24 3.24
N LEU A 45 -7.85 -2.02 2.45
CA LEU A 45 -7.67 -3.47 2.39
C LEU A 45 -6.25 -3.86 1.93
N PHE A 46 -5.71 -3.18 0.94
CA PHE A 46 -4.34 -3.38 0.46
C PHE A 46 -3.32 -3.08 1.56
N ASN A 47 -3.41 -1.90 2.18
CA ASN A 47 -2.49 -1.47 3.25
C ASN A 47 -2.53 -2.43 4.45
N ASN A 48 -3.72 -2.90 4.85
CA ASN A 48 -3.85 -3.88 5.93
C ASN A 48 -3.16 -5.21 5.62
N ARG A 49 -3.27 -5.69 4.37
CA ARG A 49 -2.58 -6.91 3.93
C ARG A 49 -1.07 -6.71 3.75
N LEU A 50 -0.64 -5.48 3.45
CA LEU A 50 0.77 -5.14 3.29
C LEU A 50 1.55 -5.33 4.60
N ILE A 51 0.92 -5.03 5.74
CA ILE A 51 1.48 -5.32 7.08
C ILE A 51 1.72 -6.82 7.24
N SER A 52 0.74 -7.66 6.91
CA SER A 52 0.90 -9.12 6.97
C SER A 52 2.00 -9.64 6.04
N VAL A 53 2.23 -8.98 4.91
CA VAL A 53 3.35 -9.30 4.01
C VAL A 53 4.70 -8.95 4.65
N VAL A 54 4.80 -7.81 5.36
CA VAL A 54 6.02 -7.46 6.11
C VAL A 54 6.33 -8.52 7.16
N ASP A 55 5.35 -8.97 7.93
CA ASP A 55 5.53 -10.02 8.94
C ASP A 55 5.98 -11.35 8.31
N HIS A 56 5.33 -11.73 7.20
CA HIS A 56 5.69 -12.92 6.45
C HIS A 56 7.13 -12.83 5.91
N PHE A 57 7.53 -11.69 5.37
CA PHE A 57 8.88 -11.50 4.82
C PHE A 57 9.95 -11.51 5.90
N ASN A 58 9.71 -10.87 7.04
CA ASN A 58 10.63 -10.92 8.19
C ASN A 58 10.80 -12.34 8.74
N THR A 59 9.82 -13.24 8.54
CA THR A 59 9.91 -14.66 8.94
C THR A 59 10.68 -15.51 7.91
N ASN A 60 10.54 -15.20 6.61
CA ASN A 60 11.00 -16.09 5.53
C ASN A 60 12.32 -15.66 4.86
N PHE A 61 12.73 -14.40 5.00
CA PHE A 61 13.96 -13.89 4.40
C PHE A 61 15.02 -13.63 5.46
N ALA A 62 15.76 -14.69 5.81
CA ALA A 62 16.82 -14.64 6.80
C ALA A 62 17.84 -13.52 6.53
N GLY A 63 18.16 -12.74 7.56
CA GLY A 63 19.10 -11.63 7.48
C GLY A 63 18.59 -10.38 6.77
N ALA A 64 17.34 -10.37 6.28
CA ALA A 64 16.67 -9.17 5.79
C ALA A 64 15.69 -8.60 6.81
N HIS A 65 15.45 -7.30 6.73
CA HIS A 65 14.51 -6.56 7.56
C HIS A 65 13.58 -5.71 6.69
N PHE A 66 12.29 -5.91 6.89
CA PHE A 66 11.23 -5.23 6.19
C PHE A 66 10.44 -4.36 7.17
N ILE A 67 10.12 -3.14 6.75
CA ILE A 67 9.32 -2.18 7.53
C ILE A 67 8.13 -1.69 6.71
N TYR A 68 7.05 -1.33 7.40
CA TYR A 68 5.89 -0.62 6.87
C TYR A 68 5.79 0.73 7.59
#